data_AF-A0A4S2FFJ9-F1
#
_entry.id   AF-A0A4S2FFJ9-F1
#
_cell.length_a   1.000
_cell.length_b   1.000
_cell.length_c   1.000
_cell.angle_alpha   90.00
_cell.angle_beta   90.00
_cell.angle_gamma   90.00
#
_symmetry.space_group_name_H-M   'P 1'
#
loop_
_entity.id
_entity.type
_entity.pdbx_description
1 polymer ?
#
loop_
_entity_poly.entity_id
_entity_poly.type
_entity_poly.pdbx_seq_one_letter_code
_entity_poly.pdbx_strand_id
1 'polypeptide(L)'
;MKTKHSYCNPEAEVRGGYSVSAQMKQVWNIQLNMLVRLMEVCDKYGLKVTLDSGSLLGAVRHQGFIPWDDDIDVDMPRSDYDKLVAVATKEFTGPFRFQCAYTEEGYYRSHAQLRCDDTAMIIPTEGQRGYDFHQGIFIDIFPTDGIPDNPEERVRLTAEAERVQEFLWMRRYPLHRVLHGWCYRKLRVELGEKAEWEDRRLFSYFEDLFRQYPPEETSTCGHLSLSLSRLKRSMKSFGWYDEVIYIPFEGIQAPVPRMHHEVLERLYGKDYMKPCKAPSMHGEVIIDVERSYTVYLPALRLSYVGVVFMALRNKVGQWLRKSGWRKGR
;
A
#
# COMPACT_ATOMS: atom_id res chain seq x y z
N MET A 1 -17.12 17.34 2.42
CA MET A 1 -16.89 17.78 3.82
C MET A 1 -15.47 18.33 3.87
N LYS A 2 -15.28 19.67 3.82
CA LYS A 2 -13.97 20.29 3.62
C LYS A 2 -13.08 20.06 4.85
N THR A 3 -11.83 19.65 4.63
CA THR A 3 -10.82 19.47 5.69
C THR A 3 -10.70 20.74 6.54
N LYS A 4 -10.54 20.58 7.87
CA LYS A 4 -10.60 21.71 8.81
C LYS A 4 -9.48 22.72 8.60
N HIS A 5 -8.30 22.30 8.14
CA HIS A 5 -7.11 23.14 8.00
C HIS A 5 -6.42 22.97 6.64
N SER A 6 -5.84 24.06 6.13
CA SER A 6 -5.02 24.06 4.92
C SER A 6 -3.56 24.06 5.32
N TYR A 7 -2.84 22.98 5.01
CA TYR A 7 -1.42 22.80 5.35
C TYR A 7 -0.50 22.99 4.14
N CYS A 8 -1.03 23.22 2.95
CA CYS A 8 -0.22 23.58 1.78
C CYS A 8 -0.91 24.66 0.94
N ASN A 9 -0.16 25.23 -0.02
CA ASN A 9 -0.70 26.13 -1.04
C ASN A 9 -1.85 25.43 -1.81
N PRO A 10 -3.07 25.97 -1.90
CA PRO A 10 -4.15 25.34 -2.65
C PRO A 10 -4.08 25.58 -4.17
N GLU A 11 -3.29 26.55 -4.62
CA GLU A 11 -3.18 26.92 -6.02
C GLU A 11 -2.20 26.03 -6.79
N ALA A 12 -2.45 25.87 -8.09
CA ALA A 12 -1.50 25.21 -8.98
C ALA A 12 -0.15 25.95 -8.96
N GLU A 13 0.95 25.20 -8.96
CA GLU A 13 2.30 25.78 -8.88
C GLU A 13 3.30 25.01 -9.73
N VAL A 14 4.40 25.68 -10.10
CA VAL A 14 5.52 25.02 -10.76
C VAL A 14 6.63 24.82 -9.74
N ARG A 15 6.97 23.56 -9.43
CA ARG A 15 8.01 23.18 -8.47
C ARG A 15 9.11 22.40 -9.21
N GLY A 16 10.32 22.95 -9.28
CA GLY A 16 11.45 22.30 -9.94
C GLY A 16 11.22 21.97 -11.43
N GLY A 17 10.46 22.81 -12.14
CA GLY A 17 10.10 22.60 -13.55
C GLY A 17 8.93 21.62 -13.78
N TYR A 18 8.32 21.11 -12.71
CA TYR A 18 7.12 20.28 -12.78
C TYR A 18 5.87 21.09 -12.41
N SER A 19 4.80 20.96 -13.19
CA SER A 19 3.53 21.62 -12.92
C SER A 19 2.66 20.75 -12.01
N VAL A 20 2.41 21.23 -10.80
CA VAL A 20 1.51 20.61 -9.83
C VAL A 20 0.13 21.24 -9.99
N SER A 21 -0.87 20.42 -10.31
CA SER A 21 -2.25 20.90 -10.50
C SER A 21 -2.88 21.30 -9.16
N ALA A 22 -3.86 22.21 -9.21
CA ALA A 22 -4.66 22.56 -8.03
C ALA A 22 -5.38 21.33 -7.44
N GLN A 23 -5.81 20.39 -8.28
CA GLN A 23 -6.42 19.13 -7.83
C GLN A 23 -5.42 18.31 -7.01
N MET A 24 -4.15 18.22 -7.43
CA MET A 24 -3.14 17.50 -6.64
C MET A 24 -2.83 18.22 -5.32
N LYS A 25 -2.80 19.55 -5.31
CA LYS A 25 -2.65 20.31 -4.04
C LYS A 25 -3.82 20.04 -3.07
N GLN A 26 -5.03 19.84 -3.57
CA GLN A 26 -6.17 19.43 -2.74
C GLN A 26 -5.99 18.01 -2.18
N VAL A 27 -5.48 17.06 -2.97
CA VAL A 27 -5.12 15.71 -2.51
C VAL A 27 -4.07 15.77 -1.40
N TRP A 28 -2.97 16.49 -1.62
CA TRP A 28 -1.92 16.70 -0.61
C TRP A 28 -2.48 17.30 0.67
N ASN A 29 -3.37 18.29 0.58
CA ASN A 29 -3.98 18.87 1.77
C ASN A 29 -4.84 17.85 2.55
N ILE A 30 -5.59 16.99 1.85
CA ILE A 30 -6.35 15.91 2.48
C ILE A 30 -5.40 14.95 3.21
N GLN A 31 -4.32 14.52 2.55
CA GLN A 31 -3.32 13.62 3.12
C GLN A 31 -2.58 14.25 4.32
N LEU A 32 -2.28 15.55 4.30
CA LEU A 32 -1.71 16.26 5.44
C LEU A 32 -2.67 16.27 6.65
N ASN A 33 -3.97 16.47 6.43
CA ASN A 33 -4.97 16.37 7.51
C ASN A 33 -5.06 14.93 8.05
N MET A 34 -4.93 13.92 7.19
CA MET A 34 -4.90 12.50 7.58
C MET A 34 -3.66 12.17 8.39
N LEU A 35 -2.48 12.65 7.98
CA LEU A 35 -1.22 12.48 8.71
C LEU A 35 -1.27 13.15 10.07
N VAL A 36 -1.79 14.39 10.17
CA VAL A 36 -2.00 15.05 11.47
C VAL A 36 -2.92 14.22 12.37
N ARG A 37 -4.03 13.71 11.84
CA ARG A 37 -4.93 12.86 12.63
C ARG A 37 -4.25 11.57 13.08
N LEU A 38 -3.45 10.94 12.22
CA LEU A 38 -2.69 9.75 12.59
C LEU A 38 -1.69 10.05 13.71
N MET A 39 -0.93 11.14 13.60
CA MET A 39 0.03 11.56 14.63
C MET A 39 -0.64 11.82 15.99
N GLU A 40 -1.82 12.46 16.02
CA GLU A 40 -2.60 12.65 17.25
C GLU A 40 -2.99 11.32 17.91
N VAL A 41 -3.39 10.33 17.10
CA VAL A 41 -3.73 8.99 17.61
C VAL A 41 -2.48 8.28 18.10
N CYS A 42 -1.38 8.34 17.35
CA CYS A 42 -0.11 7.75 17.76
C CYS A 42 0.39 8.35 19.09
N ASP A 43 0.37 9.67 19.25
CA ASP A 43 0.77 10.35 20.49
C ASP A 43 -0.08 9.91 21.69
N LYS A 44 -1.42 9.87 21.52
CA LYS A 44 -2.36 9.41 22.54
C LYS A 44 -2.07 8.00 23.07
N TYR A 45 -1.55 7.11 22.22
CA TYR A 45 -1.27 5.72 22.55
C TYR A 45 0.22 5.40 22.71
N GLY A 46 1.10 6.42 22.64
CA GLY A 46 2.54 6.25 22.73
C GLY A 46 3.13 5.38 21.61
N LEU A 47 2.61 5.50 20.39
CA LEU A 47 3.02 4.73 19.22
C LEU A 47 4.04 5.51 18.39
N LYS A 48 5.09 4.84 17.92
CA LYS A 48 6.06 5.42 16.99
C LYS A 48 5.51 5.39 15.57
N VAL A 49 5.65 6.51 14.86
CA VAL A 49 5.35 6.65 13.44
C VAL A 49 6.36 7.60 12.81
N THR A 50 6.85 7.27 11.62
CA THR A 50 7.76 8.13 10.84
C THR A 50 7.39 8.13 9.37
N LEU A 51 7.67 9.22 8.64
CA LEU A 51 7.63 9.20 7.18
C LEU A 51 8.64 8.18 6.65
N ASP A 52 8.29 7.51 5.55
CA ASP A 52 9.19 6.59 4.85
C ASP A 52 9.25 6.92 3.35
N SER A 53 10.18 6.26 2.65
CA SER A 53 10.23 6.24 1.19
C SER A 53 10.10 7.62 0.52
N GLY A 54 9.11 7.83 -0.36
CA GLY A 54 8.96 9.07 -1.14
C GLY A 54 8.68 10.27 -0.25
N SER A 55 7.85 10.08 0.78
CA SER A 55 7.49 11.13 1.74
C SER A 55 8.68 11.57 2.59
N LEU A 56 9.50 10.63 3.07
CA LEU A 56 10.74 10.95 3.79
C LEU A 56 11.71 11.73 2.90
N LEU A 57 11.88 11.30 1.64
CA LEU A 57 12.71 12.00 0.67
C LEU A 57 12.17 13.41 0.38
N GLY A 58 10.85 13.55 0.27
CA GLY A 58 10.16 14.82 0.13
C GLY A 58 10.47 15.77 1.28
N ALA A 59 10.30 15.31 2.52
CA ALA A 59 10.59 16.10 3.72
C ALA A 59 12.04 16.61 3.75
N VAL A 60 13.01 15.74 3.49
CA VAL A 60 14.43 16.09 3.55
C VAL A 60 14.85 16.99 2.38
N ARG A 61 14.37 16.72 1.15
CA ARG A 61 14.85 17.41 -0.06
C ARG A 61 14.03 18.65 -0.44
N HIS A 62 12.72 18.61 -0.22
CA HIS A 62 11.79 19.66 -0.66
C HIS A 62 11.11 20.37 0.50
N GLN A 63 11.30 19.91 1.75
CA GLN A 63 10.54 20.38 2.91
C GLN A 63 9.03 20.22 2.68
N GLY A 64 8.62 19.16 1.97
CA GLY A 64 7.25 18.95 1.50
C GLY A 64 7.17 17.84 0.46
N PHE A 65 6.09 17.80 -0.31
CA PHE A 65 5.92 16.75 -1.32
C PHE A 65 6.95 16.85 -2.45
N ILE A 66 7.34 15.68 -2.98
CA ILE A 66 7.98 15.60 -4.29
C ILE A 66 6.93 16.04 -5.33
N PRO A 67 7.28 16.89 -6.32
CA PRO A 67 6.26 17.49 -7.21
C PRO A 67 5.34 16.51 -7.94
N TRP A 68 5.78 15.28 -8.16
CA TRP A 68 5.07 14.23 -8.88
C TRP A 68 4.61 13.07 -7.98
N ASP A 69 4.70 13.21 -6.65
CA ASP A 69 4.12 12.25 -5.70
C ASP A 69 2.61 12.45 -5.57
N ASP A 70 1.92 11.34 -5.32
CA ASP A 70 0.47 11.28 -5.14
C ASP A 70 0.04 10.79 -3.74
N ASP A 71 0.98 10.40 -2.87
CA ASP A 71 0.72 9.75 -1.59
C ASP A 71 1.61 10.24 -0.43
N ILE A 72 1.24 9.80 0.79
CA ILE A 72 2.10 9.82 1.97
C ILE A 72 2.28 8.39 2.45
N ASP A 73 3.54 7.98 2.59
CA ASP A 73 3.97 6.72 3.21
C ASP A 73 4.45 6.97 4.63
N VAL A 74 3.93 6.22 5.60
CA VAL A 74 4.47 6.17 6.94
C VAL A 74 4.85 4.74 7.32
N ASP A 75 5.81 4.64 8.24
CA ASP A 75 6.36 3.40 8.75
C ASP A 75 6.23 3.34 10.28
N MET A 76 5.94 2.13 10.78
CA MET A 76 5.75 1.85 12.20
C MET A 76 6.37 0.48 12.54
N PRO A 77 7.03 0.31 13.70
CA PRO A 77 7.38 -1.02 14.20
C PRO A 77 6.13 -1.91 14.29
N ARG A 78 6.24 -3.21 13.94
CA ARG A 78 5.12 -4.17 14.00
C ARG A 78 4.32 -4.11 15.30
N SER A 79 5.01 -4.00 16.43
CA SER A 79 4.40 -3.93 17.76
C SER A 79 3.50 -2.70 17.94
N ASP A 80 3.88 -1.55 17.39
CA ASP A 80 3.08 -0.32 17.43
C ASP A 80 1.99 -0.31 16.36
N TYR A 81 2.25 -0.89 15.18
CA TYR A 81 1.23 -1.14 14.16
C TYR A 81 0.09 -2.01 14.71
N ASP A 82 0.40 -3.12 15.40
CA ASP A 82 -0.61 -4.01 15.98
C ASP A 82 -1.46 -3.30 17.05
N LYS A 83 -0.84 -2.44 17.87
CA LYS A 83 -1.57 -1.57 18.82
C LYS A 83 -2.47 -0.57 18.11
N LEU A 84 -2.00 0.05 17.01
CA LEU A 84 -2.81 0.96 16.20
C LEU A 84 -4.03 0.23 15.65
N VAL A 85 -3.87 -0.95 15.05
CA VAL A 85 -4.97 -1.78 14.52
C VAL A 85 -6.00 -2.06 15.60
N ALA A 86 -5.57 -2.38 16.83
CA ALA A 86 -6.47 -2.68 17.94
C ALA A 86 -7.36 -1.50 18.36
N VAL A 87 -6.90 -0.25 18.17
CA VAL A 87 -7.65 0.96 18.54
C VAL A 87 -8.28 1.68 17.35
N ALA A 88 -7.90 1.30 16.13
CA ALA A 88 -8.18 2.05 14.92
C ALA A 88 -9.67 2.28 14.65
N THR A 89 -10.52 1.26 14.80
CA THR A 89 -11.97 1.39 14.54
C THR A 89 -12.68 2.35 15.48
N LYS A 90 -12.11 2.56 16.68
CA LYS A 90 -12.60 3.53 17.67
C LYS A 90 -12.09 4.94 17.36
N GLU A 91 -10.84 5.08 16.95
CA GLU A 91 -10.18 6.39 16.81
C GLU A 91 -10.39 7.03 15.43
N PHE A 92 -10.62 6.21 14.40
CA PHE A 92 -10.85 6.65 13.01
C PHE A 92 -12.31 6.44 12.63
N THR A 93 -13.17 7.26 13.24
CA THR A 93 -14.55 7.49 12.80
C THR A 93 -14.56 8.61 11.77
N GLY A 94 -15.38 8.50 10.72
CA GLY A 94 -15.37 9.38 9.54
C GLY A 94 -15.16 10.88 9.83
N PRO A 95 -14.48 11.62 8.93
CA PRO A 95 -14.28 11.27 7.53
C PRO A 95 -13.04 10.43 7.25
N PHE A 96 -12.19 10.15 8.24
CA PHE A 96 -11.02 9.28 8.05
C PHE A 96 -11.31 7.88 8.59
N ARG A 97 -11.20 6.87 7.73
CA ARG A 97 -11.51 5.47 8.01
C ARG A 97 -10.25 4.61 7.90
N PHE A 98 -10.00 3.79 8.91
CA PHE A 98 -8.89 2.86 8.88
C PHE A 98 -9.25 1.59 8.10
N GLN A 99 -8.46 1.30 7.07
CA GLN A 99 -8.64 0.18 6.15
C GLN A 99 -7.49 -0.82 6.35
N CYS A 100 -7.83 -2.05 6.75
CA CYS A 100 -6.94 -3.21 6.78
C CYS A 100 -7.78 -4.49 6.62
N ALA A 101 -7.14 -5.66 6.60
CA ALA A 101 -7.82 -6.96 6.43
C ALA A 101 -8.88 -7.26 7.51
N TYR A 102 -8.80 -6.60 8.66
CA TYR A 102 -9.72 -6.76 9.78
C TYR A 102 -10.92 -5.82 9.71
N THR A 103 -10.77 -4.65 9.10
CA THR A 103 -11.84 -3.65 8.97
C THR A 103 -12.56 -3.72 7.64
N GLU A 104 -11.95 -4.33 6.61
CA GLU A 104 -12.53 -4.37 5.28
C GLU A 104 -12.33 -5.71 4.56
N GLU A 105 -13.44 -6.29 4.11
CA GLU A 105 -13.44 -7.59 3.44
C GLU A 105 -12.76 -7.51 2.06
N GLY A 106 -11.85 -8.44 1.78
CA GLY A 106 -11.12 -8.47 0.51
C GLY A 106 -9.90 -7.56 0.44
N TYR A 107 -9.60 -6.83 1.52
CA TYR A 107 -8.37 -6.05 1.63
C TYR A 107 -7.25 -6.91 2.23
N TYR A 108 -6.50 -7.62 1.38
CA TYR A 108 -5.39 -8.49 1.80
C TYR A 108 -4.02 -7.92 1.45
N ARG A 109 -3.91 -6.59 1.48
CA ARG A 109 -2.62 -5.91 1.43
C ARG A 109 -1.93 -6.09 2.77
N SER A 110 -0.61 -6.05 2.75
CA SER A 110 0.25 -6.27 3.92
C SER A 110 0.48 -5.04 4.80
N HIS A 111 -0.12 -3.91 4.41
CA HIS A 111 -0.11 -2.64 5.12
C HIS A 111 -1.55 -2.20 5.36
N ALA A 112 -1.74 -1.20 6.21
CA ALA A 112 -3.02 -0.53 6.36
C ALA A 112 -3.04 0.78 5.56
N GLN A 113 -4.23 1.28 5.30
CA GLN A 113 -4.46 2.61 4.76
C GLN A 113 -5.38 3.39 5.68
N LEU A 114 -5.08 4.67 5.90
CA LEU A 114 -6.12 5.59 6.33
C LEU A 114 -6.76 6.15 5.05
N ARG A 115 -8.09 6.14 4.98
CA ARG A 115 -8.88 6.52 3.80
C ARG A 115 -9.77 7.71 4.12
N CYS A 116 -9.98 8.61 3.16
CA CYS A 116 -10.94 9.71 3.29
C CYS A 116 -12.28 9.35 2.63
N ASP A 117 -13.34 9.35 3.43
CA ASP A 117 -14.73 9.24 2.98
C ASP A 117 -15.05 10.34 1.95
N ASP A 118 -16.03 10.08 1.08
CA ASP A 118 -16.55 11.01 0.05
C ASP A 118 -15.52 11.55 -0.96
N THR A 119 -14.42 10.81 -1.17
CA THR A 119 -13.40 11.10 -2.19
C THR A 119 -13.12 9.88 -3.07
N ALA A 120 -12.37 10.07 -4.16
CA ALA A 120 -11.91 9.03 -5.06
C ALA A 120 -10.40 9.18 -5.33
N MET A 121 -9.69 8.06 -5.21
CA MET A 121 -8.33 7.85 -5.70
C MET A 121 -8.22 6.38 -6.10
N ILE A 122 -8.80 6.08 -7.27
CA ILE A 122 -9.03 4.71 -7.75
C ILE A 122 -7.89 4.28 -8.64
N ILE A 123 -7.29 3.13 -8.34
CA ILE A 123 -6.45 2.41 -9.29
C ILE A 123 -7.38 1.77 -10.34
N PRO A 124 -7.31 2.14 -11.63
CA PRO A 124 -8.30 1.71 -12.63
C PRO A 124 -8.47 0.20 -12.72
N THR A 125 -7.38 -0.56 -12.59
CA THR A 125 -7.42 -2.02 -12.65
C THR A 125 -8.16 -2.64 -11.46
N GLU A 126 -8.11 -2.04 -10.28
CA GLU A 126 -8.85 -2.49 -9.10
C GLU A 126 -10.34 -2.22 -9.26
N GLY A 127 -10.70 -1.00 -9.67
CA GLY A 127 -12.10 -0.63 -9.94
C GLY A 127 -12.73 -1.52 -11.04
N GLN A 128 -11.98 -1.82 -12.10
CA GLN A 128 -12.39 -2.71 -13.18
C GLN A 128 -12.58 -4.17 -12.72
N ARG A 129 -11.68 -4.69 -11.90
CA ARG A 129 -11.72 -6.08 -11.40
C ARG A 129 -12.79 -6.31 -10.33
N GLY A 130 -13.54 -5.27 -9.97
CA GLY A 130 -14.62 -5.35 -8.99
C GLY A 130 -14.11 -5.41 -7.56
N TYR A 131 -13.00 -4.73 -7.26
CA TYR A 131 -12.55 -4.59 -5.89
C TYR A 131 -13.56 -3.68 -5.17
N ASP A 132 -14.13 -4.18 -4.08
CA ASP A 132 -15.22 -3.52 -3.34
C ASP A 132 -14.72 -2.73 -2.12
N PHE A 133 -13.43 -2.84 -1.78
CA PHE A 133 -12.87 -2.09 -0.67
C PHE A 133 -12.76 -0.59 -1.00
N HIS A 134 -12.65 0.23 0.04
CA HIS A 134 -12.64 1.67 -0.01
C HIS A 134 -11.52 2.22 -0.91
N GLN A 135 -11.86 3.07 -1.88
CA GLN A 135 -10.94 3.62 -2.89
C GLN A 135 -10.93 5.15 -2.92
N GLY A 136 -11.22 5.82 -1.80
CA GLY A 136 -10.97 7.26 -1.61
C GLY A 136 -9.49 7.58 -1.35
N ILE A 137 -9.17 8.88 -1.28
CA ILE A 137 -7.81 9.39 -1.03
C ILE A 137 -7.23 8.78 0.24
N PHE A 138 -5.94 8.48 0.24
CA PHE A 138 -5.30 7.68 1.26
C PHE A 138 -3.92 8.19 1.69
N ILE A 139 -3.49 7.71 2.85
CA ILE A 139 -2.08 7.59 3.24
C ILE A 139 -1.82 6.12 3.58
N ASP A 140 -0.62 5.63 3.28
CA ASP A 140 -0.20 4.25 3.54
C ASP A 140 0.52 4.14 4.89
N ILE A 141 0.21 3.08 5.64
CA ILE A 141 0.75 2.80 6.98
C ILE A 141 1.40 1.42 6.93
N PHE A 142 2.73 1.40 6.79
CA PHE A 142 3.51 0.17 6.67
C PHE A 142 3.99 -0.33 8.03
N PRO A 143 3.83 -1.63 8.31
CA PRO A 143 4.58 -2.27 9.38
C PRO A 143 6.00 -2.56 8.93
N THR A 144 6.97 -2.24 9.79
CA THR A 144 8.35 -2.69 9.71
C THR A 144 8.53 -3.93 10.57
N ASP A 145 9.01 -4.99 9.93
CA ASP A 145 9.23 -6.31 10.49
C ASP A 145 10.73 -6.61 10.60
N GLY A 146 11.11 -7.44 11.57
CA GLY A 146 12.48 -7.92 11.70
C GLY A 146 12.82 -8.92 10.60
N ILE A 147 14.05 -8.85 10.10
CA ILE A 147 14.51 -9.71 9.02
C ILE A 147 15.39 -10.80 9.62
N PRO A 148 15.04 -12.10 9.42
CA PRO A 148 15.88 -13.20 9.91
C PRO A 148 17.31 -13.08 9.41
N ASP A 149 18.30 -13.26 10.29
CA ASP A 149 19.71 -13.19 9.91
C ASP A 149 20.10 -14.36 8.99
N ASN A 150 19.49 -15.53 9.23
CA ASN A 150 19.69 -16.73 8.44
C ASN A 150 19.05 -16.60 7.03
N PRO A 151 19.84 -16.66 5.94
CA PRO A 151 19.32 -16.56 4.58
C PRO A 151 18.29 -17.63 4.22
N GLU A 152 18.42 -18.85 4.72
CA GLU A 152 17.48 -19.92 4.41
C GLU A 152 16.13 -19.71 5.10
N GLU A 153 16.14 -19.22 6.34
CA GLU A 153 14.92 -18.84 7.06
C GLU A 153 14.21 -17.70 6.35
N ARG A 154 14.95 -16.69 5.88
CA ARG A 154 14.38 -15.63 5.03
C ARG A 154 13.66 -16.21 3.83
N VAL A 155 14.30 -17.10 3.08
CA VAL A 155 13.69 -17.70 1.87
C VAL A 155 12.44 -18.52 2.22
N ARG A 156 12.45 -19.28 3.32
CA ARG A 156 11.27 -20.04 3.76
C ARG A 156 10.11 -19.14 4.20
N LEU A 157 10.40 -18.15 5.04
CA LEU A 157 9.43 -17.15 5.52
C LEU A 157 8.74 -16.44 4.34
N THR A 158 9.58 -15.94 3.43
CA THR A 158 9.23 -15.29 2.17
C THR A 158 8.28 -16.14 1.33
N ALA A 159 8.67 -17.38 1.04
CA ALA A 159 7.91 -18.26 0.16
C ALA A 159 6.54 -18.61 0.76
N GLU A 160 6.47 -18.80 2.08
CA GLU A 160 5.20 -19.03 2.78
C GLU A 160 4.32 -17.77 2.75
N ALA A 161 4.89 -16.59 2.99
CA ALA A 161 4.16 -15.33 2.94
C ALA A 161 3.57 -15.05 1.54
N GLU A 162 4.35 -15.21 0.47
CA GLU A 162 3.89 -15.07 -0.93
C GLU A 162 2.78 -16.08 -1.25
N ARG A 163 2.93 -17.33 -0.80
CA ARG A 163 1.93 -18.38 -1.00
C ARG A 163 0.59 -18.00 -0.36
N VAL A 164 0.61 -17.52 0.90
CA VAL A 164 -0.59 -17.13 1.62
C VAL A 164 -1.25 -15.92 0.96
N GLN A 165 -0.46 -14.88 0.62
CA GLN A 165 -0.96 -13.65 0.02
C GLN A 165 -1.56 -13.90 -1.38
N GLU A 166 -0.87 -14.67 -2.24
CA GLU A 166 -1.38 -15.07 -3.55
C GLU A 166 -2.68 -15.88 -3.42
N PHE A 167 -2.76 -16.79 -2.45
CA PHE A 167 -3.97 -17.58 -2.22
C PHE A 167 -5.17 -16.72 -1.76
N LEU A 168 -4.96 -15.81 -0.81
CA LEU A 168 -5.98 -14.83 -0.39
C LEU A 168 -6.44 -13.96 -1.55
N TRP A 169 -5.50 -13.50 -2.38
CA TRP A 169 -5.79 -12.72 -3.56
C TRP A 169 -6.66 -13.49 -4.56
N MET A 170 -6.31 -14.75 -4.87
CA MET A 170 -7.12 -15.61 -5.73
C MET A 170 -8.50 -15.94 -5.12
N ARG A 171 -8.61 -16.05 -3.79
CA ARG A 171 -9.89 -16.26 -3.08
C ARG A 171 -10.85 -15.07 -3.20
N ARG A 172 -10.33 -13.85 -3.34
CA ARG A 172 -11.21 -12.68 -3.52
C ARG A 172 -11.56 -12.38 -4.96
N TYR A 173 -10.72 -12.75 -5.93
CA TYR A 173 -10.88 -12.33 -7.33
C TYR A 173 -11.14 -13.52 -8.28
N PRO A 174 -12.42 -13.87 -8.52
CA PRO A 174 -12.80 -15.10 -9.22
C PRO A 174 -12.27 -15.18 -10.64
N LEU A 175 -12.18 -14.06 -11.35
CA LEU A 175 -11.65 -14.07 -12.71
C LEU A 175 -10.16 -14.41 -12.73
N HIS A 176 -9.37 -13.86 -11.79
CA HIS A 176 -7.97 -14.23 -11.64
C HIS A 176 -7.86 -15.74 -11.32
N ARG A 177 -8.70 -16.22 -10.40
CA ARG A 177 -8.78 -17.66 -10.08
C ARG A 177 -9.13 -18.54 -11.27
N VAL A 178 -10.08 -18.14 -12.11
CA VAL A 178 -10.48 -18.88 -13.32
C VAL A 178 -9.35 -18.90 -14.34
N LEU A 179 -8.68 -17.77 -14.57
CA LEU A 179 -7.58 -17.67 -15.51
C LEU A 179 -6.34 -18.47 -15.06
N HIS A 180 -6.15 -18.61 -13.75
CA HIS A 180 -4.98 -19.25 -13.12
C HIS A 180 -5.36 -20.48 -12.27
N GLY A 181 -6.40 -21.22 -12.68
CA GLY A 181 -6.98 -22.30 -11.86
C GLY A 181 -6.02 -23.42 -11.46
N TRP A 182 -4.99 -23.71 -12.28
CA TRP A 182 -3.94 -24.67 -11.91
C TRP A 182 -3.08 -24.15 -10.74
N CYS A 183 -2.67 -22.88 -10.79
CA CYS A 183 -1.93 -22.24 -9.70
C CYS A 183 -2.76 -22.25 -8.40
N TYR A 184 -4.05 -21.92 -8.49
CA TYR A 184 -4.96 -21.95 -7.33
C TYR A 184 -5.04 -23.34 -6.69
N ARG A 185 -5.18 -24.40 -7.51
CA ARG A 185 -5.21 -25.79 -7.03
C ARG A 185 -3.90 -26.19 -6.37
N LYS A 186 -2.77 -25.79 -6.97
CA LYS A 186 -1.43 -26.03 -6.41
C LYS A 186 -1.29 -25.36 -5.03
N LEU A 187 -1.61 -24.07 -4.92
CA LEU A 187 -1.57 -23.33 -3.65
C LEU A 187 -2.47 -23.96 -2.59
N ARG A 188 -3.68 -24.39 -2.96
CA ARG A 188 -4.60 -25.08 -2.04
C ARG A 188 -3.98 -26.37 -1.48
N VAL A 189 -3.31 -27.17 -2.32
CA VAL A 189 -2.62 -28.39 -1.88
C VAL A 189 -1.43 -28.06 -0.96
N GLU A 190 -0.63 -27.06 -1.32
CA GLU A 190 0.53 -26.64 -0.52
C GLU A 190 0.15 -26.07 0.84
N LEU A 191 -0.98 -25.35 0.93
CA LEU A 191 -1.50 -24.79 2.18
C LEU A 191 -2.21 -25.85 3.05
N GLY A 192 -2.58 -27.00 2.50
CA GLY A 192 -3.26 -28.07 3.23
C GLY A 192 -4.52 -27.58 3.93
N GLU A 193 -4.67 -27.89 5.22
CA GLU A 193 -5.81 -27.47 6.04
C GLU A 193 -5.95 -25.95 6.16
N LYS A 194 -4.85 -25.19 6.03
CA LYS A 194 -4.90 -23.71 6.08
C LYS A 194 -5.70 -23.13 4.93
N ALA A 195 -5.81 -23.86 3.82
CA ALA A 195 -6.58 -23.40 2.67
C ALA A 195 -8.09 -23.29 2.96
N GLU A 196 -8.57 -24.02 3.98
CA GLU A 196 -9.98 -24.01 4.42
C GLU A 196 -10.24 -22.98 5.53
N TRP A 197 -9.22 -22.27 6.02
CA TRP A 197 -9.39 -21.24 7.04
C TRP A 197 -10.18 -20.04 6.49
N GLU A 198 -10.86 -19.32 7.38
CA GLU A 198 -11.43 -18.01 7.05
C GLU A 198 -10.33 -17.03 6.64
N ASP A 199 -10.64 -16.11 5.72
CA ASP A 199 -9.65 -15.17 5.17
C ASP A 199 -8.93 -14.38 6.26
N ARG A 200 -9.66 -13.91 7.28
CA ARG A 200 -9.08 -13.17 8.41
C ARG A 200 -8.12 -14.00 9.23
N ARG A 201 -8.45 -15.28 9.47
CA ARG A 201 -7.57 -16.20 10.20
C ARG A 201 -6.30 -16.48 9.40
N LEU A 202 -6.45 -16.66 8.09
CA LEU A 202 -5.32 -16.90 7.21
C LEU A 202 -4.42 -15.65 7.07
N PHE A 203 -5.01 -14.45 7.04
CA PHE A 203 -4.28 -13.19 7.08
C PHE A 203 -3.57 -12.97 8.44
N SER A 204 -4.21 -13.30 9.56
CA SER A 204 -3.55 -13.30 10.87
C SER A 204 -2.32 -14.21 10.87
N TYR A 205 -2.44 -15.42 10.31
CA TYR A 205 -1.29 -16.31 10.16
C TYR A 205 -0.18 -15.70 9.28
N PHE A 206 -0.54 -15.04 8.17
CA PHE A 206 0.42 -14.30 7.36
C PHE A 206 1.16 -13.23 8.17
N GLU A 207 0.48 -12.47 9.01
CA GLU A 207 1.15 -11.50 9.89
C GLU A 207 1.97 -12.18 10.98
N ASP A 208 1.48 -13.28 11.54
CA ASP A 208 2.18 -14.06 12.57
C ASP A 208 3.52 -14.59 12.05
N LEU A 209 3.65 -14.87 10.75
CA LEU A 209 4.92 -15.23 10.13
C LEU A 209 6.02 -14.18 10.40
N PHE A 210 5.65 -12.89 10.42
CA PHE A 210 6.57 -11.79 10.66
C PHE A 210 6.71 -11.45 12.15
N ARG A 211 5.65 -11.61 12.95
CA ARG A 211 5.70 -11.38 14.41
C ARG A 211 6.74 -12.25 15.15
N GLN A 212 7.12 -13.38 14.57
CA GLN A 212 8.16 -14.27 15.10
C GLN A 212 9.56 -13.65 15.05
N TYR A 213 9.73 -12.55 14.32
CA TYR A 213 10.99 -11.84 14.16
C TYR A 213 10.81 -10.37 14.59
N PRO A 214 10.77 -10.09 15.90
CA PRO A 214 10.72 -8.72 16.40
C PRO A 214 11.90 -7.92 15.85
N PRO A 215 11.68 -6.73 15.25
CA PRO A 215 12.76 -5.90 14.73
C PRO A 215 13.89 -5.65 15.74
N GLU A 216 13.55 -5.52 17.03
CA GLU A 216 14.47 -5.31 18.16
C GLU A 216 15.45 -6.47 18.36
N GLU A 217 15.09 -7.68 17.93
CA GLU A 217 15.88 -8.90 18.09
C GLU A 217 16.66 -9.28 16.82
N THR A 218 16.53 -8.48 15.75
CA THR A 218 17.15 -8.74 14.45
C THR A 218 18.20 -7.70 14.10
N SER A 219 19.22 -8.09 13.33
CA SER A 219 20.25 -7.12 12.88
C SER A 219 19.71 -6.10 11.88
N THR A 220 18.65 -6.46 11.14
CA THR A 220 18.04 -5.63 10.11
C THR A 220 16.53 -5.74 10.11
N CYS A 221 15.85 -4.68 9.68
CA CYS A 221 14.41 -4.62 9.57
C CYS A 221 13.99 -4.13 8.18
N GLY A 222 12.70 -4.27 7.85
CA GLY A 222 12.10 -3.64 6.66
C GLY A 222 10.71 -4.18 6.35
N HIS A 223 10.19 -3.79 5.18
CA HIS A 223 8.86 -4.17 4.70
C HIS A 223 8.87 -5.55 4.03
N LEU A 224 9.12 -6.60 4.80
CA LEU A 224 9.14 -7.99 4.31
C LEU A 224 7.85 -8.38 3.58
N SER A 225 6.75 -7.79 4.02
CA SER A 225 5.40 -8.09 3.59
C SER A 225 5.01 -7.45 2.24
N LEU A 226 5.83 -6.55 1.66
CA LEU A 226 5.52 -5.82 0.41
C LEU A 226 6.25 -6.31 -0.84
N SER A 227 7.54 -6.66 -0.75
CA SER A 227 8.26 -7.10 -1.95
C SER A 227 9.60 -7.76 -1.63
N LEU A 228 9.63 -9.07 -1.77
CA LEU A 228 10.76 -9.91 -1.43
C LEU A 228 11.88 -9.86 -2.48
N SER A 229 11.52 -9.65 -3.75
CA SER A 229 12.48 -9.33 -4.82
C SER A 229 13.28 -8.04 -4.56
N ARG A 230 12.79 -7.18 -3.65
CA ARG A 230 13.40 -5.90 -3.28
C ARG A 230 14.06 -5.89 -1.91
N LEU A 231 14.01 -7.01 -1.17
CA LEU A 231 14.53 -7.15 0.20
C LEU A 231 15.93 -6.56 0.36
N LYS A 232 16.87 -6.88 -0.55
CA LYS A 232 18.26 -6.41 -0.44
C LYS A 232 18.39 -4.88 -0.39
N ARG A 233 17.47 -4.14 -1.00
CA ARG A 233 17.45 -2.66 -1.01
C ARG A 233 16.67 -2.07 0.17
N SER A 234 15.76 -2.82 0.76
CA SER A 234 14.90 -2.37 1.86
C SER A 234 15.38 -2.78 3.24
N MET A 235 16.39 -3.66 3.39
CA MET A 235 16.94 -3.99 4.72
C MET A 235 17.66 -2.76 5.29
N LYS A 236 17.21 -2.29 6.45
CA LYS A 236 17.73 -1.14 7.20
C LYS A 236 18.19 -1.62 8.58
N SER A 237 19.08 -0.90 9.22
CA SER A 237 19.37 -1.17 10.65
C SER A 237 18.18 -0.73 11.47
N PHE A 238 17.69 -1.59 12.37
CA PHE A 238 16.54 -1.23 13.21
C PHE A 238 16.83 0.01 14.09
N GLY A 239 18.06 0.13 14.60
CA GLY A 239 18.47 1.28 15.42
C GLY A 239 18.42 2.64 14.70
N TRP A 240 18.21 2.67 13.38
CA TRP A 240 17.98 3.93 12.66
C TRP A 240 16.62 4.57 13.01
N TYR A 241 15.70 3.79 13.57
CA TYR A 241 14.34 4.20 13.94
C TYR A 241 14.16 4.44 15.45
N ASP A 242 15.23 4.34 16.24
CA ASP A 242 15.15 4.44 17.70
C ASP A 242 14.65 5.81 18.16
N GLU A 243 15.16 6.87 17.55
CA GLU A 243 14.84 8.26 17.85
C GLU A 243 14.08 8.90 16.68
N VAL A 244 12.96 9.54 17.01
CA VAL A 244 12.14 10.30 16.07
C VAL A 244 12.41 11.79 16.27
N ILE A 245 12.69 12.49 15.17
CA ILE A 245 12.78 13.95 15.14
C ILE A 245 11.68 14.51 14.25
N TYR A 246 11.36 15.78 14.43
CA TYR A 246 10.34 16.46 13.63
C TYR A 246 11.00 17.49 12.71
N ILE A 247 10.69 17.42 11.42
CA ILE A 247 11.20 18.36 10.41
C ILE A 247 10.06 18.99 9.60
N PRO A 248 10.28 20.14 8.95
CA PRO A 248 9.26 20.75 8.09
C PRO A 248 8.82 19.85 6.94
N PHE A 249 7.49 19.73 6.77
CA PHE A 249 6.86 19.08 5.63
C PHE A 249 5.60 19.87 5.24
N GLU A 250 5.69 20.66 4.18
CA GLU A 250 4.73 21.71 3.85
C GLU A 250 4.46 22.59 5.10
N GLY A 251 3.19 22.75 5.50
CA GLY A 251 2.77 23.54 6.66
C GLY A 251 2.72 22.78 7.99
N ILE A 252 3.27 21.57 8.08
CA ILE A 252 3.34 20.80 9.33
C ILE A 252 4.79 20.46 9.72
N GLN A 253 4.96 19.97 10.94
CA GLN A 253 6.16 19.27 11.37
C GLN A 253 5.88 17.77 11.30
N ALA A 254 6.64 17.04 10.48
CA ALA A 254 6.43 15.61 10.26
C ALA A 254 7.54 14.78 10.95
N PRO A 255 7.19 13.62 11.53
CA PRO A 255 8.13 12.76 12.21
C PRO A 255 8.98 12.00 11.19
N VAL A 256 10.29 11.96 11.41
CA VAL A 256 11.26 11.21 10.60
C VAL A 256 12.25 10.50 11.53
N PRO A 257 12.85 9.37 11.10
CA PRO A 257 13.95 8.80 11.86
C PRO A 257 15.09 9.81 11.98
N ARG A 258 15.75 9.87 13.15
CA ARG A 258 16.95 10.70 13.32
C ARG A 258 18.03 10.37 12.28
N MET A 259 18.17 9.10 11.95
CA MET A 259 19.09 8.56 10.95
C MET A 259 18.47 8.56 9.54
N HIS A 260 17.68 9.58 9.19
CA HIS A 260 16.98 9.66 7.91
C HIS A 260 17.92 9.70 6.71
N HIS A 261 19.14 10.24 6.85
CA HIS A 261 20.12 10.25 5.77
C HIS A 261 20.60 8.84 5.42
N GLU A 262 20.83 7.99 6.41
CA GLU A 262 21.21 6.58 6.26
C GLU A 262 20.07 5.77 5.64
N VAL A 263 18.84 6.01 6.09
CA VAL A 263 17.63 5.40 5.51
C VAL A 263 17.51 5.78 4.03
N LEU A 264 17.64 7.06 3.68
CA LEU A 264 17.51 7.53 2.30
C LEU A 264 18.64 7.07 1.40
N GLU A 265 19.90 7.10 1.87
CA GLU A 265 21.04 6.57 1.13
C GLU A 265 20.86 5.06 0.87
N ARG A 266 20.31 4.32 1.83
CA ARG A 266 20.03 2.89 1.65
C ARG A 266 18.97 2.63 0.58
N LEU A 267 17.88 3.40 0.57
CA LEU A 267 16.76 3.22 -0.36
C LEU A 267 17.11 3.69 -1.79
N TYR A 268 17.74 4.86 -1.89
CA TYR A 268 17.89 5.61 -3.15
C TYR A 268 19.34 5.77 -3.62
N GLY A 269 20.33 5.38 -2.80
CA GLY A 269 21.75 5.54 -3.08
C GLY A 269 22.31 6.89 -2.64
N LYS A 270 23.63 7.06 -2.70
CA LYS A 270 24.36 8.26 -2.23
C LYS A 270 23.92 9.58 -2.84
N ASP A 271 23.36 9.52 -4.04
CA ASP A 271 22.92 10.67 -4.82
C ASP A 271 21.42 10.98 -4.63
N TYR A 272 20.76 10.48 -3.58
CA TYR A 272 19.31 10.63 -3.40
C TYR A 272 18.81 12.09 -3.39
N MET A 273 19.68 13.04 -3.05
CA MET A 273 19.38 14.47 -3.10
C MET A 273 19.23 15.02 -4.53
N LYS A 274 19.74 14.32 -5.56
CA LYS A 274 19.56 14.69 -6.96
C LYS A 274 18.14 14.29 -7.41
N PRO A 275 17.30 15.22 -7.87
CA PRO A 275 15.98 14.89 -8.37
C PRO A 275 16.03 13.91 -9.54
N CYS A 276 15.26 12.83 -9.45
CA CYS A 276 15.07 11.86 -10.52
C CYS A 276 13.58 11.51 -10.56
N LYS A 277 12.94 11.73 -11.72
CA LYS A 277 11.53 11.41 -11.90
C LYS A 277 11.38 9.90 -12.07
N ALA A 278 10.82 9.25 -11.06
CA ALA A 278 10.42 7.86 -11.09
C ALA A 278 8.88 7.77 -11.12
N PRO A 279 8.29 6.73 -11.73
CA PRO A 279 6.86 6.48 -11.63
C PRO A 279 6.47 6.11 -10.19
N SER A 280 5.25 6.47 -9.78
CA SER A 280 4.66 5.94 -8.54
C SER A 280 4.38 4.44 -8.69
N MET A 281 4.27 3.74 -7.56
CA MET A 281 3.86 2.32 -7.58
C MET A 281 2.37 2.14 -7.90
N HIS A 282 1.59 3.22 -7.75
CA HIS A 282 0.16 3.28 -8.04
C HIS A 282 -0.15 3.34 -9.54
N GLY A 283 0.79 3.84 -10.35
CA GLY A 283 0.56 4.08 -11.77
C GLY A 283 -0.43 5.22 -11.98
N GLU A 284 -1.29 5.12 -12.99
CA GLU A 284 -2.35 6.11 -13.19
C GLU A 284 -3.49 5.89 -12.19
N VAL A 285 -3.99 6.98 -11.61
CA VAL A 285 -5.11 6.98 -10.65
C VAL A 285 -6.23 7.92 -11.11
N ILE A 286 -7.47 7.54 -10.85
CA ILE A 286 -8.65 8.40 -11.05
C ILE A 286 -8.90 9.15 -9.75
N ILE A 287 -8.76 10.47 -9.80
CA ILE A 287 -8.84 11.35 -8.63
C ILE A 287 -10.11 12.21 -8.71
N ASP A 288 -10.85 12.26 -7.60
CA ASP A 288 -11.90 13.23 -7.33
C ASP A 288 -11.92 13.57 -5.83
N VAL A 289 -11.71 14.84 -5.50
CA VAL A 289 -11.64 15.30 -4.10
C VAL A 289 -13.02 15.65 -3.53
N GLU A 290 -14.07 15.65 -4.37
CA GLU A 290 -15.42 16.08 -4.01
C GLU A 290 -16.47 14.96 -4.14
N ARG A 291 -16.15 13.87 -4.85
CA ARG A 291 -17.07 12.75 -5.04
C ARG A 291 -16.46 11.43 -4.56
N SER A 292 -17.30 10.65 -3.90
CA SER A 292 -16.97 9.30 -3.49
C SER A 292 -16.60 8.41 -4.68
N TYR A 293 -15.59 7.58 -4.49
CA TYR A 293 -15.17 6.53 -5.42
C TYR A 293 -16.32 5.64 -5.90
N THR A 294 -17.37 5.46 -5.07
CA THR A 294 -18.54 4.63 -5.38
C THR A 294 -19.31 5.10 -6.62
N VAL A 295 -19.23 6.38 -6.98
CA VAL A 295 -19.84 6.95 -8.19
C VAL A 295 -19.17 6.41 -9.47
N TYR A 296 -17.88 6.07 -9.38
CA TYR A 296 -17.05 5.67 -10.52
C TYR A 296 -17.05 4.16 -10.77
N LEU A 297 -17.18 3.36 -9.71
CA LEU A 297 -17.07 1.90 -9.78
C LEU A 297 -18.03 1.23 -10.80
N PRO A 298 -19.32 1.61 -10.93
CA PRO A 298 -20.22 0.99 -11.90
C PRO A 298 -19.72 1.10 -13.34
N ALA A 299 -19.23 2.28 -13.75
CA ALA A 299 -18.72 2.51 -15.09
C ALA A 299 -17.43 1.72 -15.36
N LEU A 300 -16.52 1.70 -14.38
CA LEU A 300 -15.27 0.94 -14.48
C LEU A 300 -15.53 -0.56 -14.63
N ARG A 301 -16.46 -1.13 -13.86
CA ARG A 301 -16.84 -2.55 -13.94
C ARG A 301 -17.46 -2.90 -15.30
N LEU A 302 -18.33 -2.04 -15.82
CA LEU A 302 -18.92 -2.24 -17.16
C LEU A 302 -17.85 -2.25 -18.25
N SER A 303 -16.87 -1.34 -18.19
CA SER A 303 -15.75 -1.33 -19.15
C SER A 303 -14.96 -2.65 -19.14
N TYR A 304 -14.83 -3.28 -17.97
CA TYR A 304 -14.07 -4.51 -17.81
C TYR A 304 -14.77 -5.73 -18.42
N VAL A 305 -16.09 -5.83 -18.32
CA VAL A 305 -16.87 -6.93 -18.92
C VAL A 305 -16.59 -7.04 -20.43
N GLY A 306 -16.49 -5.91 -21.13
CA GLY A 306 -16.14 -5.88 -22.56
C GLY A 306 -14.74 -6.42 -22.85
N VAL A 307 -13.76 -6.09 -22.00
CA VAL A 307 -12.37 -6.57 -22.12
C VAL A 307 -12.28 -8.08 -21.86
N VAL A 308 -12.94 -8.57 -20.81
CA VAL A 308 -12.95 -9.99 -20.45
C VAL A 308 -13.62 -10.83 -21.54
N PHE A 309 -14.74 -10.35 -22.09
CA PHE A 309 -15.42 -11.00 -23.21
C PHE A 309 -14.50 -11.14 -24.42
N MET A 310 -13.76 -10.07 -24.78
CA MET A 310 -12.78 -10.13 -25.86
C MET A 310 -11.62 -11.11 -25.57
N ALA A 311 -11.09 -11.11 -24.34
CA ALA A 311 -9.99 -12.00 -23.95
C ALA A 311 -10.39 -13.48 -23.99
N LEU A 312 -11.60 -13.81 -23.50
CA LEU A 312 -12.15 -15.16 -23.57
C LEU A 312 -12.40 -15.58 -25.02
N ARG A 313 -12.97 -14.70 -25.85
CA ARG A 313 -13.14 -14.96 -27.29
C ARG A 313 -11.81 -15.25 -27.99
N ASN A 314 -10.75 -14.51 -27.63
CA ASN A 314 -9.43 -14.70 -28.21
C ASN A 314 -8.77 -16.01 -27.75
N LYS A 315 -8.87 -16.37 -26.45
CA LYS A 315 -8.39 -17.67 -25.95
C LYS A 315 -9.13 -18.85 -26.60
N VAL A 316 -10.45 -18.77 -26.70
CA VAL A 316 -11.26 -19.77 -27.42
C VAL A 316 -10.85 -19.84 -28.88
N GLY A 317 -10.67 -18.69 -29.55
CA GLY A 317 -10.22 -18.63 -30.94
C GLY A 317 -8.80 -19.17 -31.16
N GLN A 318 -7.88 -19.00 -30.20
CA GLN A 318 -6.55 -19.63 -30.24
C GLN A 318 -6.62 -21.14 -29.98
N TRP A 319 -7.46 -21.57 -29.03
CA TRP A 319 -7.68 -22.98 -28.74
C TRP A 319 -8.30 -23.71 -29.93
N LEU A 320 -9.35 -23.16 -30.55
CA LEU A 320 -9.98 -23.69 -31.78
C LEU A 320 -8.99 -23.79 -32.95
N ARG A 321 -8.07 -22.83 -33.08
CA ARG A 321 -7.00 -22.86 -34.08
C ARG A 321 -5.96 -23.95 -33.78
N LYS A 322 -5.66 -24.20 -32.51
CA LYS A 322 -4.71 -25.25 -32.07
C LYS A 322 -5.32 -26.65 -32.05
N SER A 323 -6.63 -26.79 -31.83
CA SER A 323 -7.32 -28.08 -31.78
C SER A 323 -7.75 -28.62 -33.16
N GLY A 324 -7.38 -27.94 -34.25
CA GLY A 324 -7.65 -28.40 -35.62
C GLY A 324 -9.13 -28.33 -36.01
N TRP A 325 -9.98 -27.67 -35.22
CA TRP A 325 -11.41 -27.53 -35.51
C TRP A 325 -11.64 -26.47 -36.60
N ARG A 326 -11.23 -26.78 -37.83
CA ARG A 326 -11.78 -26.11 -39.02
C ARG A 326 -13.21 -26.62 -39.17
N LYS A 327 -14.19 -25.72 -39.07
CA LYS A 327 -15.56 -26.00 -39.53
C LYS A 327 -15.48 -26.56 -40.95
N GLY A 328 -15.94 -27.79 -41.13
CA GLY A 328 -16.39 -28.27 -42.44
C GLY A 328 -17.41 -27.29 -43.00
N ARG A 329 -17.36 -27.12 -44.33
CA ARG A 329 -18.20 -26.21 -45.11
C ARG A 329 -19.68 -26.33 -44.80
#